data_AF-A0A9N9HGJ4-F1
#
_entry.id   AF-A0A9N9HGJ4-F1
#
_cell.length_a   1.000
_cell.length_b   1.000
_cell.length_c   1.000
_cell.angle_alpha   90.00
_cell.angle_beta   90.00
_cell.angle_gamma   90.00
#
_symmetry.space_group_name_H-M   'P 1'
#
loop_
_entity.id
_entity.type
_entity.pdbx_description
1 polymer ?
#
loop_
_entity_poly.entity_id
_entity_poly.type
_entity_poly.pdbx_seq_one_letter_code
_entity_poly.pdbx_strand_id
1 'polypeptide(L)' 'WDFGTMRYGTKTPTPTGCNASNLDAFRVTIPVSYVFYDPTLVGTVPAQYAVFVPNTVVGLNFVIDLYDVQMLVLEAMK' A
#
# COMPACT_ATOMS: atom_id res chain seq x y z
N TRP A 1 6.74 -2.16 -12.91
CA TRP A 1 5.88 -1.32 -12.06
C TRP A 1 6.49 0.05 -12.08
N ASP A 2 5.74 1.06 -12.52
CA ASP A 2 6.26 2.41 -12.73
C ASP A 2 5.79 3.29 -11.55
N PHE A 3 6.57 3.27 -10.45
CA PHE A 3 6.13 3.73 -9.13
C PHE A 3 6.45 5.20 -8.81
N GLY A 4 7.06 5.95 -9.72
CA GLY A 4 7.48 7.34 -9.45
C GLY A 4 7.31 8.24 -10.65
N THR A 5 7.57 9.54 -10.47
CA THR A 5 7.41 10.58 -11.49
C THR A 5 8.18 10.27 -12.78
N MET A 6 9.25 9.49 -12.69
CA MET A 6 10.02 9.00 -13.82
C MET A 6 10.02 7.47 -13.85
N ARG A 7 9.76 6.89 -15.01
CA ARG A 7 10.01 5.48 -15.29
C ARG A 7 11.50 5.29 -15.61
N TYR A 8 12.18 4.52 -14.78
CA TYR A 8 13.56 4.08 -14.99
C TYR A 8 13.59 2.66 -15.60
N GLY A 9 14.67 2.33 -16.32
CA GLY A 9 14.80 1.03 -17.02
C GLY A 9 14.39 1.05 -18.50
N THR A 10 14.04 2.23 -19.04
CA THR A 10 13.92 2.49 -20.48
C THR A 10 15.15 3.24 -20.99
N LYS A 11 15.46 3.16 -22.29
CA LYS A 11 16.62 3.87 -22.91
C LYS A 11 16.57 5.39 -22.68
N THR A 12 15.37 5.92 -22.53
CA THR A 12 15.10 7.30 -22.15
C THR A 12 14.18 7.29 -20.95
N PRO A 13 14.51 7.98 -19.84
CA PRO A 13 13.58 8.15 -18.73
C PRO A 13 12.30 8.81 -19.22
N THR A 14 11.15 8.16 -19.00
CA THR A 14 9.86 8.67 -19.45
C THR A 14 9.05 9.15 -18.25
N PRO A 15 8.47 10.37 -18.29
CA PRO A 15 7.57 10.82 -17.25
C PRO A 15 6.39 9.87 -17.07
N THR A 16 5.95 9.67 -15.84
CA THR A 16 4.71 8.98 -15.50
C THR A 16 3.66 10.01 -15.06
N GLY A 17 2.43 9.54 -14.81
CA GLY A 17 1.39 10.35 -14.18
C GLY A 17 1.57 10.54 -12.67
N CYS A 18 2.58 9.96 -12.02
CA CYS A 18 2.79 10.06 -10.57
C CYS A 18 3.48 11.39 -10.23
N ASN A 19 2.74 12.50 -10.30
CA ASN A 19 3.28 13.85 -10.13
C ASN A 19 2.54 14.70 -9.08
N ALA A 20 1.52 14.15 -8.43
CA ALA A 20 0.81 14.78 -7.32
C ALA A 20 0.22 13.71 -6.39
N SER A 21 -0.03 14.10 -5.13
CA SER A 21 -0.75 13.29 -4.15
C SER A 21 -2.24 13.15 -4.53
N ASN A 22 -2.89 12.10 -4.04
CA ASN A 22 -4.29 11.75 -4.23
C ASN A 22 -4.69 11.41 -5.67
N LEU A 23 -3.77 10.91 -6.49
CA LEU A 23 -4.08 10.40 -7.82
C LEU A 23 -4.46 8.92 -7.74
N ASP A 24 -5.72 8.56 -8.04
CA ASP A 24 -6.24 7.19 -7.86
C ASP A 24 -5.42 6.10 -8.58
N ALA A 25 -4.87 6.41 -9.76
CA ALA A 25 -4.00 5.50 -10.51
C ALA A 25 -2.67 5.18 -9.78
N PHE A 26 -2.32 5.96 -8.76
CA PHE A 26 -1.10 5.88 -7.96
C PHE A 26 -1.44 5.76 -6.46
N ARG A 27 -2.53 5.06 -6.13
CA ARG A 27 -2.89 4.70 -4.76
C ARG A 27 -3.04 3.20 -4.62
N VAL A 28 -2.50 2.67 -3.54
CA VAL A 28 -2.73 1.29 -3.11
C VAL A 28 -3.68 1.33 -1.92
N THR A 29 -4.85 0.74 -2.08
CA THR A 29 -5.87 0.65 -1.02
C THR A 29 -5.89 -0.77 -0.48
N ILE A 30 -5.62 -0.93 0.81
CA ILE A 30 -5.61 -2.22 1.49
C ILE A 30 -6.70 -2.18 2.58
N PRO A 31 -7.74 -3.02 2.50
CA PRO A 31 -8.70 -3.14 3.59
C PRO A 31 -7.99 -3.52 4.89
N VAL A 32 -8.35 -2.87 5.99
CA VAL A 32 -7.75 -3.13 7.32
C VAL A 32 -7.87 -4.62 7.69
N SER A 33 -8.99 -5.26 7.33
CA SER A 33 -9.23 -6.69 7.57
C SER A 33 -8.21 -7.62 6.92
N TYR A 34 -7.54 -7.20 5.85
CA TYR A 34 -6.55 -8.02 5.16
C TYR A 34 -5.19 -8.00 5.87
N VAL A 35 -4.92 -6.94 6.64
CA VAL A 35 -3.68 -6.80 7.43
C VAL A 35 -3.78 -7.58 8.73
N PHE A 36 -4.94 -7.56 9.38
CA PHE A 36 -5.19 -8.25 10.64
C PHE A 36 -5.80 -9.65 10.45
N TYR A 37 -5.38 -10.32 9.40
CA TYR A 37 -5.74 -11.71 9.14
C TYR A 37 -4.99 -12.64 10.11
N ASP A 38 -5.74 -13.44 10.87
CA ASP A 38 -5.20 -14.55 11.64
C ASP A 38 -5.41 -15.85 10.85
N PRO A 39 -4.34 -16.47 10.31
CA PRO A 39 -4.47 -17.69 9.54
C PRO A 39 -4.97 -18.85 10.38
N THR A 40 -5.94 -19.58 9.85
CA THR A 40 -6.41 -20.82 10.45
C THR A 40 -5.26 -21.84 10.51
N LEU A 41 -4.90 -22.28 11.72
CA LEU A 41 -3.99 -23.40 11.91
C LEU A 41 -4.66 -24.68 11.39
N VAL A 42 -4.16 -25.21 10.28
CA VAL A 42 -4.61 -26.49 9.72
C VAL A 42 -4.26 -27.61 10.70
N GLY A 43 -5.26 -28.19 11.38
CA GLY A 43 -5.08 -29.45 12.10
C GLY A 43 -5.93 -29.72 13.33
N THR A 44 -6.57 -28.73 13.99
CA THR A 44 -7.18 -29.02 15.31
C THR A 44 -8.57 -28.46 15.60
N VAL A 45 -9.11 -27.49 14.88
CA VAL A 45 -10.51 -27.03 15.02
C VAL A 45 -10.90 -26.34 13.70
N PRO A 46 -12.14 -26.43 13.18
CA PRO A 46 -12.57 -25.54 12.12
C PRO A 46 -12.69 -24.12 12.72
N ALA A 47 -11.57 -23.41 12.84
CA ALA A 47 -11.60 -21.99 13.09
C ALA A 47 -12.18 -21.35 11.81
N GLN A 48 -13.44 -20.91 11.88
CA GLN A 48 -14.01 -20.10 10.82
C GLN A 48 -13.18 -18.83 10.71
N TYR A 49 -12.94 -18.38 9.46
CA TYR A 49 -12.31 -17.10 9.15
C TYR A 49 -12.77 -16.01 10.14
N ALA A 50 -11.85 -15.55 10.98
CA ALA A 50 -12.12 -14.53 11.98
C ALA A 50 -11.08 -13.42 11.81
N VAL A 51 -11.50 -12.29 11.24
CA VAL A 51 -10.69 -11.08 11.24
C VAL A 51 -10.68 -10.51 12.65
N PHE A 52 -9.50 -10.37 13.25
CA PHE A 52 -9.36 -9.72 14.55
C PHE A 52 -8.69 -8.36 14.38
N VAL A 53 -9.48 -7.32 14.12
CA VAL A 53 -8.96 -5.94 14.09
C VAL A 53 -8.92 -5.39 15.52
N PRO A 54 -7.77 -4.94 16.03
CA PRO A 54 -7.69 -4.27 17.33
C PRO A 54 -8.63 -3.05 17.37
N ASN A 55 -9.31 -2.84 18.49
CA ASN A 55 -10.24 -1.72 18.67
C ASN A 55 -9.58 -0.32 18.61
N THR A 56 -8.25 -0.26 18.68
CA THR A 56 -7.45 0.96 18.50
C THR A 56 -7.28 1.36 17.04
N VAL A 57 -7.56 0.46 16.08
CA VAL A 57 -7.45 0.77 14.66
C VAL A 57 -8.71 1.50 14.21
N VAL A 58 -8.54 2.77 13.84
CA VAL A 58 -9.61 3.62 13.33
C VAL A 58 -9.45 3.75 11.81
N GLY A 59 -10.48 3.34 11.05
CA GLY A 59 -10.50 3.42 9.58
C GLY A 59 -10.83 2.08 8.91
N LEU A 60 -11.26 2.16 7.64
CA LEU A 60 -11.63 0.98 6.85
C LEU A 60 -10.48 0.46 5.97
N ASN A 61 -9.59 1.36 5.54
CA ASN A 61 -8.51 1.05 4.62
C ASN A 61 -7.22 1.74 5.05
N PHE A 62 -6.10 1.06 4.81
CA PHE A 62 -4.81 1.69 4.64
C PHE A 62 -4.72 2.20 3.20
N VAL A 63 -4.46 3.49 3.04
CA VAL A 63 -4.26 4.09 1.74
C VAL A 63 -2.80 4.52 1.64
N ILE A 64 -2.07 3.89 0.75
CA ILE A 64 -0.67 4.22 0.45
C ILE A 64 -0.68 5.05 -0.83
N ASP A 65 -0.30 6.31 -0.71
CA ASP A 65 -0.10 7.19 -1.84
C ASP A 65 1.36 7.10 -2.32
N LEU A 66 1.55 6.72 -3.59
CA LEU A 66 2.88 6.46 -4.11
C LEU A 66 3.69 7.74 -4.33
N TYR A 67 3.01 8.87 -4.54
CA TYR A 67 3.67 10.17 -4.63
C TYR A 67 4.20 10.59 -3.24
N ASP A 68 3.41 10.40 -2.18
CA ASP A 68 3.84 10.73 -0.83
C ASP A 68 5.04 9.86 -0.39
N VAL A 69 5.02 8.57 -0.74
CA VAL A 69 6.17 7.66 -0.52
C VAL A 69 7.41 8.16 -1.28
N GLN A 70 7.26 8.58 -2.54
CA GLN A 70 8.38 9.15 -3.30
C GLN A 70 8.96 10.37 -2.60
N MET A 71 8.12 11.30 -2.13
CA MET A 71 8.57 12.53 -1.49
C MET A 71 9.30 12.26 -0.17
N LEU A 72 8.83 11.29 0.63
CA LEU A 72 9.51 10.83 1.84
C LEU A 72 10.92 10.30 1.53
N VAL A 73 11.07 9.48 0.49
CA VAL A 73 12.38 8.96 0.08
C VAL A 73 13.30 10.08 -0.42
N LEU A 74 12.78 11.01 -1.22
CA LEU A 74 13.54 12.17 -1.70
C LEU A 74 13.99 13.09 -0.55
N GLU A 75 13.17 13.23 0.49
CA GLU A 75 13.54 13.98 1.69
C GLU A 75 14.62 13.27 2.51
N ALA A 76 14.51 11.95 2.68
CA ALA A 76 15.50 11.16 3.43
C ALA A 76 16.87 11.03 2.73
N MET A 77 16.95 11.31 1.43
CA MET A 77 18.18 11.29 0.64
C MET A 77 18.90 12.65 0.56
N LYS A 78 18.37 13.69 1.21
CA LYS A 78 19.07 14.97 1.38
C LYS A 78 20.10 14.89 2.51
#